data_AF-A0A942H7D1-F1
#
_entry.id   AF-A0A942H7D1-F1
#
_cell.length_a   1.000
_cell.length_b   1.000
_cell.length_c   1.000
_cell.angle_alpha   90.00
_cell.angle_beta   90.00
_cell.angle_gamma   90.00
#
_symmetry.space_group_name_H-M   'P 1'
#
loop_
_entity.id
_entity.type
_entity.pdbx_description
1 polymer ?
#
loop_
_entity_poly.entity_id
_entity_poly.type
_entity_poly.pdbx_seq_one_letter_code
_entity_poly.pdbx_strand_id
1 'polypeptide(L)'
;MATWQYDLSLIPCSKVLEQYGSVPQNIEYEDFNRVKWWEGGSLPSNILTTLDTFFPRITHWHKNTQGWGREDSDFIEITFTNEDLSDIFIRIDVRNINLNFLKKITELAKNCNCFLVSMEWLKIITPNVSLLLEDIKDSAANRFAKNPDEFFDELARSKTLH
;
A
#
# COMPACT_ATOMS: atom_id res chain seq x y z
N MET A 1 -10.98 -6.99 -4.29
CA MET A 1 -9.52 -7.20 -4.39
C MET A 1 -9.28 -8.66 -4.72
N ALA A 2 -8.27 -8.95 -5.53
CA ALA A 2 -7.91 -10.33 -5.79
C ALA A 2 -7.16 -10.91 -4.58
N THR A 3 -7.39 -12.18 -4.24
CA THR A 3 -6.82 -12.83 -3.04
C THR A 3 -5.29 -12.90 -3.06
N TRP A 4 -4.65 -12.69 -4.20
CA TRP A 4 -3.19 -12.71 -4.39
C TRP A 4 -2.54 -11.31 -4.46
N GLN A 5 -3.28 -10.26 -4.13
CA GLN A 5 -2.77 -8.90 -4.11
C GLN A 5 -2.55 -8.45 -2.68
N TYR A 6 -1.38 -7.87 -2.42
CA TYR A 6 -1.03 -7.29 -1.13
C TYR A 6 -1.05 -5.77 -1.24
N ASP A 7 -1.89 -5.14 -0.44
CA ASP A 7 -2.25 -3.74 -0.56
C ASP A 7 -1.63 -2.90 0.56
N LEU A 8 -1.22 -1.70 0.20
CA LEU A 8 -0.50 -0.74 1.04
C LEU A 8 -1.10 0.66 0.83
N SER A 9 -1.07 1.47 1.89
CA SER A 9 -1.25 2.92 1.78
C SER A 9 0.04 3.64 2.17
N LEU A 10 0.33 4.77 1.52
CA LEU A 10 1.38 5.69 1.96
C LEU A 10 0.77 6.75 2.86
N ILE A 11 1.36 6.90 4.05
CA ILE A 11 0.91 7.88 5.04
C ILE A 11 2.09 8.78 5.44
N PRO A 12 1.92 10.12 5.43
CA PRO A 12 2.99 11.05 5.82
C PRO A 12 3.46 10.82 7.26
N CYS A 13 4.78 10.74 7.46
CA CYS A 13 5.37 10.57 8.79
C CYS A 13 4.94 11.67 9.76
N SER A 14 4.86 12.92 9.27
CA SER A 14 4.42 14.08 10.06
C SER A 14 3.01 13.92 10.59
N LYS A 15 2.09 13.35 9.80
CA LYS A 15 0.69 13.15 10.17
C LYS A 15 0.50 12.03 11.19
N VAL A 16 1.29 10.97 11.09
CA VAL A 16 1.37 9.95 12.15
C VAL A 16 1.84 10.56 13.47
N LEU A 17 2.90 11.38 13.43
CA LEU A 17 3.44 12.02 14.63
C LEU A 17 2.48 13.07 15.22
N GLU A 18 1.77 13.81 14.38
CA GLU A 18 0.73 14.76 14.80
C GLU A 18 -0.41 14.05 15.55
N GLN A 19 -0.88 12.93 15.00
CA GLN A 19 -2.00 12.17 15.54
C GLN A 19 -1.63 11.41 16.83
N TYR A 20 -0.47 10.75 16.87
CA TYR A 20 -0.12 9.80 17.94
C TYR A 20 0.99 10.28 18.88
N GLY A 21 1.69 11.38 18.58
CA GLY A 21 2.85 11.89 19.34
C GLY A 21 4.12 11.02 19.23
N SER A 22 4.03 9.83 18.67
CA SER A 22 5.12 8.89 18.40
C SER A 22 4.72 7.97 17.23
N VAL A 23 5.63 7.09 16.78
CA VAL A 23 5.29 6.12 15.72
C VAL A 23 4.73 4.85 16.38
N PRO A 24 3.43 4.56 16.25
CA PRO A 24 2.87 3.32 16.77
C PRO A 24 3.26 2.12 15.89
N GLN A 25 3.07 0.90 16.38
CA GLN A 25 3.27 -0.30 15.57
C GLN A 25 2.17 -0.46 14.50
N ASN A 26 0.94 -0.08 14.84
CA ASN A 26 -0.24 -0.16 13.99
C ASN A 26 -1.02 1.16 14.05
N ILE A 27 -1.72 1.49 12.96
CA ILE A 27 -2.73 2.54 12.95
C ILE A 27 -4.04 1.93 13.44
N GLU A 28 -4.73 2.63 14.33
CA GLU A 28 -6.06 2.22 14.79
C GLU A 28 -7.05 2.24 13.62
N TYR A 29 -7.95 1.25 13.56
CA TYR A 29 -8.89 1.13 12.44
C TYR A 29 -9.76 2.38 12.26
N GLU A 30 -10.26 2.95 13.36
CA GLU A 30 -11.10 4.15 13.30
C GLU A 30 -10.30 5.34 12.74
N ASP A 31 -9.05 5.50 13.18
CA ASP A 31 -8.17 6.58 12.73
C ASP A 31 -7.80 6.41 11.27
N PHE A 32 -7.50 5.19 10.82
CA PHE A 32 -7.20 4.90 9.43
C PHE A 32 -8.31 5.40 8.49
N ASN A 33 -9.58 5.22 8.88
CA ASN A 33 -10.73 5.59 8.07
C ASN A 33 -11.19 7.05 8.24
N ARG A 34 -10.92 7.68 9.40
CA ARG A 34 -11.40 9.04 9.70
C ARG A 34 -10.38 10.14 9.44
N VAL A 35 -9.12 9.86 9.74
CA VAL A 35 -8.06 10.88 9.64
C VAL A 35 -7.78 11.13 8.16
N LYS A 36 -7.82 12.40 7.77
CA LYS A 36 -7.40 12.80 6.43
C LYS A 36 -5.88 12.87 6.38
N TRP A 37 -5.24 11.73 6.16
CA TRP A 37 -3.78 11.58 6.22
C TRP A 37 -2.98 12.51 5.30
N TRP A 38 -3.59 12.98 4.22
CA TRP A 38 -2.95 13.90 3.26
C TRP A 38 -3.45 15.35 3.36
N GLU A 39 -4.33 15.68 4.31
CA GLU A 39 -4.83 17.06 4.46
C GLU A 39 -3.69 18.01 4.86
N GLY A 40 -3.47 19.04 4.03
CA GLY A 40 -2.34 19.98 4.18
C GLY A 40 -0.98 19.38 3.83
N GLY A 41 -0.93 18.12 3.40
CA GLY A 41 0.26 17.49 2.84
C GLY A 41 0.44 17.85 1.36
N SER A 42 1.68 17.74 0.89
CA SER A 42 1.98 17.87 -0.54
C SER A 42 2.99 16.81 -0.93
N LEU A 43 2.91 16.37 -2.18
CA LEU A 43 3.96 15.54 -2.76
C LEU A 43 5.09 16.42 -3.27
N PRO A 44 6.32 15.86 -3.35
CA PRO A 44 7.36 16.45 -4.16
C PRO A 44 6.84 16.75 -5.57
N SER A 45 7.15 17.93 -6.11
CA SER A 45 6.60 18.40 -7.41
C SER A 45 6.96 17.49 -8.59
N ASN A 46 8.03 16.70 -8.46
CA ASN A 46 8.50 15.75 -9.46
C ASN A 46 7.95 14.33 -9.27
N ILE A 47 7.00 14.10 -8.35
CA ILE A 47 6.57 12.73 -8.02
C ILE A 47 5.91 12.03 -9.22
N LEU A 48 5.05 12.75 -9.95
CA LEU A 48 4.29 12.19 -11.06
C LEU A 48 5.22 11.84 -12.21
N THR A 49 6.16 12.74 -12.52
CA THR A 49 7.19 12.49 -13.54
C THR A 49 8.13 11.37 -13.12
N THR A 50 8.45 11.25 -11.83
CA THR A 50 9.24 10.14 -11.29
C THR A 50 8.51 8.82 -11.51
N LEU A 51 7.21 8.75 -11.21
CA LEU A 51 6.40 7.54 -11.44
C LEU A 51 6.29 7.20 -12.93
N ASP A 52 6.19 8.20 -13.80
CA ASP A 52 6.20 8.01 -15.26
C ASP A 52 7.51 7.38 -15.76
N THR A 53 8.64 7.61 -15.07
CA THR A 53 9.91 6.94 -15.40
C THR A 53 10.00 5.51 -14.88
N PHE A 54 9.22 5.16 -13.86
CA PHE A 54 9.29 3.84 -13.23
C PHE A 54 8.31 2.86 -13.87
N PHE A 55 7.12 3.33 -14.22
CA PHE A 55 5.99 2.48 -14.57
C PHE A 55 5.14 3.11 -15.68
N PRO A 56 4.52 2.29 -16.54
CA PRO A 56 3.59 2.79 -17.54
C PRO A 56 2.38 3.39 -16.83
N ARG A 57 2.02 4.62 -17.19
CA ARG A 57 0.79 5.26 -16.72
C ARG A 57 -0.42 4.58 -17.35
N ILE A 58 -1.49 4.41 -16.58
CA ILE A 58 -2.77 3.91 -17.07
C ILE A 58 -3.84 4.99 -16.97
N THR A 59 -4.76 4.98 -17.94
CA THR A 59 -5.98 5.80 -17.87
C THR A 59 -6.90 5.17 -16.83
N HIS A 60 -7.00 5.79 -15.66
CA HIS A 60 -7.98 5.37 -14.66
C HIS A 60 -9.38 5.86 -15.08
N TRP A 61 -10.40 5.07 -14.77
CA TRP A 61 -11.79 5.36 -15.12
C TRP A 61 -12.36 6.58 -14.35
N HIS A 62 -11.77 6.92 -13.20
CA HIS A 62 -12.07 8.14 -12.45
C HIS A 62 -11.18 9.31 -12.86
N LYS A 63 -11.82 10.45 -13.17
CA LYS A 63 -11.14 11.70 -13.58
C LYS A 63 -10.15 12.25 -12.54
N ASN A 64 -10.31 11.88 -11.28
CA ASN A 64 -9.50 12.40 -10.16
C ASN A 64 -8.47 11.38 -9.65
N THR A 65 -8.21 10.32 -10.42
CA THR A 65 -7.27 9.27 -10.03
C THR A 65 -6.27 9.05 -11.15
N GLN A 66 -5.01 8.91 -10.77
CA GLN A 66 -3.92 8.59 -11.68
C GLN A 66 -3.32 7.25 -11.27
N GLY A 67 -3.14 6.35 -12.23
CA GLY A 67 -2.61 5.01 -11.99
C GLY A 67 -1.32 4.74 -12.77
N TRP A 68 -0.45 3.90 -12.20
CA TRP A 68 0.76 3.41 -12.84
C TRP A 68 0.93 1.92 -12.61
N GLY A 69 1.33 1.18 -13.65
CA GLY A 69 1.47 -0.29 -13.62
C GLY A 69 0.26 -0.98 -14.26
N ARG A 70 -0.21 -2.08 -13.64
CA ARG A 70 -1.36 -2.86 -14.14
C ARG A 70 -2.25 -3.30 -12.99
N GLU A 71 -3.57 -3.10 -13.13
CA GLU A 71 -4.54 -3.43 -12.07
C GLU A 71 -4.54 -4.92 -11.65
N ASP A 72 -4.18 -5.82 -12.57
CA ASP A 72 -4.06 -7.27 -12.35
C ASP A 72 -2.69 -7.72 -11.85
N SER A 73 -1.78 -6.78 -11.58
CA SER A 73 -0.41 -7.01 -11.13
C SER A 73 0.06 -5.89 -10.18
N ASP A 74 1.34 -5.53 -10.22
CA ASP A 74 1.90 -4.39 -9.49
C ASP A 74 1.27 -3.07 -9.96
N PHE A 75 0.77 -2.28 -9.01
CA PHE A 75 0.00 -1.08 -9.30
C PHE A 75 0.18 0.01 -8.24
N ILE A 76 0.23 1.27 -8.68
CA ILE A 76 0.24 2.45 -7.82
C ILE A 76 -0.90 3.34 -8.27
N GLU A 77 -1.67 3.84 -7.31
CA GLU A 77 -2.77 4.76 -7.51
C GLU A 77 -2.56 6.01 -6.66
N ILE A 78 -2.78 7.18 -7.27
CA ILE A 78 -2.85 8.46 -6.56
C ILE A 78 -4.24 9.04 -6.81
N THR A 79 -4.97 9.30 -5.74
CA THR A 79 -6.31 9.87 -5.80
C THR A 79 -6.31 11.30 -5.26
N PHE A 80 -7.07 12.15 -5.94
CA PHE A 80 -7.25 13.55 -5.61
C PHE A 80 -8.72 13.81 -5.27
N THR A 81 -8.97 14.70 -4.30
CA THR A 81 -10.29 15.20 -3.94
C THR A 81 -10.27 16.72 -4.03
N ASN A 82 -11.07 17.30 -4.92
CA ASN A 82 -11.08 18.75 -5.19
C ASN A 82 -9.68 19.32 -5.51
N GLU A 83 -8.89 18.61 -6.33
CA GLU A 83 -7.51 18.95 -6.71
C GLU A 83 -6.45 18.72 -5.61
N ASP A 84 -6.86 18.51 -4.36
CA ASP A 84 -5.97 18.14 -3.27
C ASP A 84 -5.68 16.64 -3.26
N LEU A 85 -4.47 16.26 -2.86
CA LEU A 85 -4.10 14.87 -2.67
C LEU A 85 -4.92 14.25 -1.54
N SER A 86 -5.58 13.13 -1.80
CA SER A 86 -6.35 12.41 -0.78
C SER A 86 -5.76 11.07 -0.39
N ASP A 87 -5.23 10.30 -1.35
CA ASP A 87 -4.69 8.97 -1.07
C ASP A 87 -3.56 8.60 -2.04
N ILE A 88 -2.64 7.77 -1.56
CA ILE A 88 -1.66 7.07 -2.37
C ILE A 88 -1.70 5.60 -1.97
N PHE A 89 -2.19 4.79 -2.89
CA PHE A 89 -2.41 3.37 -2.69
C PHE A 89 -1.44 2.58 -3.56
N ILE A 90 -0.91 1.50 -3.02
CA ILE A 90 0.03 0.60 -3.69
C ILE A 90 -0.47 -0.81 -3.56
N ARG A 91 -0.34 -1.56 -4.65
CA ARG A 91 -0.70 -2.96 -4.74
C ARG A 91 0.46 -3.74 -5.32
N ILE A 92 0.73 -4.88 -4.71
CA ILE A 92 1.84 -5.77 -5.06
C ILE A 92 1.27 -7.12 -5.49
N ASP A 93 1.73 -7.63 -6.63
CA ASP A 93 1.42 -8.97 -7.09
C ASP A 93 2.32 -10.00 -6.39
N VAL A 94 1.77 -10.70 -5.39
CA VAL A 94 2.58 -11.65 -4.61
C VAL A 94 2.84 -12.97 -5.33
N ARG A 95 2.16 -13.24 -6.46
CA ARG A 95 2.42 -14.44 -7.29
C ARG A 95 3.79 -14.35 -7.96
N ASN A 96 4.26 -13.14 -8.23
CA ASN A 96 5.54 -12.87 -8.87
C ASN A 96 6.20 -11.63 -8.25
N ILE A 97 6.86 -11.82 -7.11
CA ILE A 97 7.51 -10.73 -6.38
C ILE A 97 8.55 -10.02 -7.25
N ASN A 98 8.26 -8.76 -7.57
CA ASN A 98 9.13 -7.90 -8.34
C ASN A 98 10.00 -7.04 -7.41
N LEU A 99 11.24 -7.47 -7.16
CA LEU A 99 12.16 -6.75 -6.28
C LEU A 99 12.49 -5.33 -6.77
N ASN A 100 12.43 -5.07 -8.07
CA ASN A 100 12.62 -3.72 -8.59
C ASN A 100 11.43 -2.83 -8.23
N PHE A 101 10.19 -3.33 -8.33
CA PHE A 101 9.00 -2.63 -7.87
C PHE A 101 9.11 -2.29 -6.38
N LEU A 102 9.46 -3.27 -5.53
CA LEU A 102 9.63 -3.04 -4.09
C LEU A 102 10.69 -1.98 -3.77
N LYS A 103 11.82 -1.97 -4.50
CA LYS A 103 12.83 -0.91 -4.37
C LYS A 103 12.23 0.45 -4.73
N LYS A 104 11.53 0.57 -5.86
CA LYS A 104 10.93 1.83 -6.31
C LYS A 104 9.88 2.37 -5.36
N ILE A 105 9.01 1.54 -4.78
CA ILE A 105 8.02 2.01 -3.81
C ILE A 105 8.65 2.42 -2.47
N THR A 106 9.72 1.74 -2.03
CA THR A 106 10.44 2.17 -0.81
C THR A 106 11.25 3.44 -1.04
N GLU A 107 11.81 3.65 -2.24
CA GLU A 107 12.41 4.92 -2.66
C GLU A 107 11.35 6.04 -2.71
N LEU A 108 10.18 5.76 -3.28
CA LEU A 108 9.04 6.69 -3.33
C LEU A 108 8.63 7.14 -1.93
N ALA A 109 8.38 6.20 -1.02
CA ALA A 109 7.97 6.50 0.34
C ALA A 109 9.02 7.31 1.11
N LYS A 110 10.32 7.03 0.92
CA LYS A 110 11.40 7.85 1.50
C LYS A 110 11.39 9.28 0.96
N ASN A 111 11.26 9.44 -0.35
CA ASN A 111 11.26 10.75 -1.00
C ASN A 111 10.06 11.61 -0.56
N CYS A 112 8.93 10.97 -0.26
CA CYS A 112 7.74 11.63 0.27
C CYS A 112 7.73 11.77 1.80
N ASN A 113 8.79 11.32 2.50
CA ASN A 113 8.83 11.23 3.97
C ASN A 113 7.56 10.56 4.54
N CYS A 114 7.24 9.37 4.02
CA CYS A 114 6.05 8.59 4.36
C CYS A 114 6.42 7.23 4.93
N PHE A 115 5.51 6.67 5.74
CA PHE A 115 5.48 5.25 6.04
C PHE A 115 4.70 4.48 4.98
N LEU A 116 4.98 3.18 4.91
CA LEU A 116 4.12 2.20 4.24
C LEU A 116 3.18 1.62 5.30
N VAL A 117 1.90 1.49 5.01
CA VAL A 117 0.93 0.90 5.94
C VAL A 117 0.27 -0.30 5.27
N SER A 118 0.43 -1.48 5.87
CA SER A 118 -0.22 -2.71 5.41
C SER A 118 -1.72 -2.61 5.59
N MET A 119 -2.49 -2.82 4.51
CA MET A 119 -3.95 -2.77 4.59
C MET A 119 -4.56 -4.02 5.23
N GLU A 120 -3.80 -5.11 5.34
CA GLU A 120 -4.25 -6.35 6.01
C GLU A 120 -4.23 -6.21 7.54
N TRP A 121 -3.22 -5.51 8.08
CA TRP A 121 -2.97 -5.46 9.53
C TRP A 121 -2.99 -4.04 10.11
N LEU A 122 -3.12 -3.02 9.25
CA LEU A 122 -2.85 -1.60 9.56
C LEU A 122 -1.47 -1.37 10.20
N LYS A 123 -0.51 -2.24 9.89
CA LYS A 123 0.83 -2.19 10.45
C LYS A 123 1.67 -1.13 9.75
N ILE A 124 2.36 -0.31 10.52
CA ILE A 124 3.32 0.67 10.01
C ILE A 124 4.63 -0.05 9.68
N ILE A 125 5.08 0.13 8.44
CA ILE A 125 6.32 -0.41 7.91
C ILE A 125 7.21 0.77 7.52
N THR A 126 8.39 0.84 8.13
CA THR A 126 9.41 1.81 7.72
C THR A 126 9.87 1.48 6.30
N PRO A 127 10.01 2.47 5.38
CA PRO A 127 10.40 2.23 3.99
C PRO A 127 11.72 1.46 3.83
N ASN A 128 11.62 0.14 3.74
CA ASN A 128 12.73 -0.78 3.65
C ASN A 128 12.27 -2.05 2.94
N VAL A 129 13.01 -2.49 1.91
CA VAL A 129 12.62 -3.64 1.09
C VAL A 129 12.56 -4.93 1.92
N SER A 130 13.50 -5.13 2.85
CA SER A 130 13.52 -6.33 3.70
C SER A 130 12.32 -6.37 4.64
N LEU A 131 12.01 -5.26 5.32
CA LEU A 131 10.85 -5.18 6.22
C LEU A 131 9.53 -5.38 5.47
N LEU A 132 9.42 -4.81 4.26
CA LEU A 132 8.24 -5.02 3.42
C LEU A 132 8.12 -6.47 2.95
N LEU A 133 9.22 -7.10 2.55
CA LEU A 133 9.23 -8.52 2.17
C LEU A 133 8.85 -9.44 3.33
N GLU A 134 9.29 -9.12 4.55
CA GLU A 134 8.89 -9.85 5.76
C GLU A 134 7.38 -9.76 5.97
N ASP A 135 6.80 -8.56 5.86
CA ASP A 135 5.36 -8.39 6.01
C ASP A 135 4.55 -9.11 4.92
N ILE A 136 5.00 -9.02 3.66
CA ILE A 136 4.38 -9.75 2.54
C ILE A 136 4.45 -11.26 2.78
N LYS A 137 5.55 -11.81 3.30
CA LYS A 137 5.69 -13.25 3.53
C LYS A 137 4.62 -13.79 4.48
N ASP A 138 4.22 -12.99 5.45
CA ASP A 138 3.25 -13.36 6.48
C ASP A 138 1.80 -13.05 6.07
N SER A 139 1.59 -12.36 4.94
CA SER A 139 0.26 -11.99 4.43
C SER A 139 -0.60 -13.18 4.00
N ALA A 140 -1.92 -13.04 4.13
CA ALA A 140 -2.89 -13.97 3.54
C ALA A 140 -2.68 -14.11 2.02
N ALA A 141 -2.33 -13.01 1.34
CA ALA A 141 -2.10 -13.01 -0.09
C ALA A 141 -0.95 -13.94 -0.50
N ASN A 142 0.16 -13.91 0.23
CA ASN A 142 1.29 -14.81 -0.02
C ASN A 142 0.98 -16.28 0.34
N ARG A 143 0.21 -16.53 1.41
CA ARG A 143 -0.25 -17.90 1.73
C ARG A 143 -1.10 -18.46 0.59
N PHE A 144 -2.08 -17.69 0.13
CA PHE A 144 -2.91 -18.06 -1.02
C PHE A 144 -2.06 -18.29 -2.28
N ALA A 145 -1.13 -17.39 -2.61
CA ALA A 145 -0.31 -17.52 -3.80
C ALA A 145 0.62 -18.75 -3.79
N LYS A 146 1.07 -19.19 -2.60
CA LYS A 146 1.91 -20.38 -2.44
C LYS A 146 1.13 -21.69 -2.56
N ASN A 147 -0.03 -21.77 -1.91
CA ASN A 147 -0.85 -22.98 -1.90
C ASN A 147 -2.34 -22.64 -1.76
N PRO A 148 -3.06 -22.40 -2.88
CA PRO A 148 -4.47 -22.05 -2.85
C PRO A 148 -5.35 -23.10 -2.18
N ASP A 149 -5.08 -24.39 -2.41
CA ASP A 149 -5.89 -25.50 -1.89
C ASP A 149 -5.80 -25.55 -0.35
N GLU A 150 -4.59 -25.51 0.19
CA GLU A 150 -4.35 -25.48 1.65
C GLU A 150 -4.95 -24.23 2.30
N PHE A 151 -4.84 -23.08 1.63
CA PHE A 151 -5.44 -21.83 2.11
C PHE A 151 -6.98 -21.94 2.24
N PHE A 152 -7.66 -22.56 1.26
CA PHE A 152 -9.10 -22.78 1.35
C PHE A 152 -9.47 -23.81 2.42
N ASP A 153 -8.68 -24.87 2.59
CA ASP A 153 -8.88 -25.86 3.65
C ASP A 153 -8.72 -25.25 5.05
N GLU A 154 -7.76 -24.35 5.26
CA GLU A 154 -7.58 -23.59 6.50
C GLU A 154 -8.77 -22.66 6.78
N LEU A 155 -9.25 -21.93 5.77
CA LEU A 155 -10.41 -21.06 5.88
C LEU A 155 -11.70 -21.82 6.20
N ALA A 156 -11.89 -23.00 5.62
CA ALA A 156 -13.04 -23.85 5.92
C ALA A 156 -13.00 -24.34 7.38
N ARG A 157 -11.81 -24.73 7.86
CA ARG A 157 -11.61 -25.17 9.25
C ARG A 157 -11.85 -24.04 10.26
N SER A 158 -11.37 -22.82 10.00
CA SER A 158 -11.51 -21.69 10.93
C SER A 158 -12.96 -21.21 11.10
N LYS A 159 -13.79 -21.30 10.05
CA LYS A 159 -15.22 -20.95 10.12
C LYS A 159 -16.08 -21.94 10.91
N THR A 160 -15.57 -23.14 11.19
CA THR A 160 -16.33 -24.19 11.90
C THR A 160 -16.20 -24.08 13.43
N LEU A 161 -15.45 -23.09 13.93
CA LEU A 161 -15.15 -22.87 15.36
C LEU A 161 -15.92 -21.70 16.00
N HIS A 162 -16.96 -21.18 15.34
CA HIS A 162 -17.90 -20.17 15.87
C HIS A 162 -19.35 -20.68 15.71
#